data_AF-A0A2X3INN4-F1
#
_entry.id   AF-A0A2X3INN4-F1
#
_cell.length_a   1.000
_cell.length_b   1.000
_cell.length_c   1.000
_cell.angle_alpha   90.00
_cell.angle_beta   90.00
_cell.angle_gamma   90.00
#
_symmetry.space_group_name_H-M   'P 1'
#
loop_
_entity.id
_entity.type
_entity.pdbx_description
1 polymer ?
#
loop_
_entity_poly.entity_id
_entity_poly.type
_entity_poly.pdbx_seq_one_letter_code
_entity_poly.pdbx_strand_id
1 'polypeptide(L)'
;MRYYGSKSQGIAILYISHYLNEIAALCDAGTVLRNGEVVGYPDREVLQNTDAVIHMMVGREIDRLYAPREHEADTPADETPLLAVRSLSDGQQLQNISFEIRKGEIVGVAGLLGAGRDVLVDTLYGLNTAKKGEIVIEGRSRRIRSPRQAIRAGMALVPRDRRHQGLILPFSATDNINLASLPDTATFGWEHRSGRCKKPATG
;
A
#
# COMPACT_ATOMS: atom_id res chain seq x y z
N MET A 1 9.46 22.84 13.96
CA MET A 1 10.81 23.45 13.88
C MET A 1 10.79 24.41 12.69
N ARG A 2 10.82 25.73 12.91
CA ARG A 2 10.63 26.74 11.86
C ARG A 2 11.94 26.92 11.07
N TYR A 3 11.98 26.48 9.82
CA TYR A 3 13.14 26.60 8.89
C TYR A 3 13.43 28.04 8.40
N TYR A 4 12.79 29.05 8.98
CA TYR A 4 12.91 30.45 8.54
C TYR A 4 14.30 31.08 8.76
N GLY A 5 15.17 30.46 9.56
CA GLY A 5 16.49 31.01 9.90
C GLY A 5 17.61 30.78 8.87
N SER A 6 17.45 29.86 7.91
CA SER A 6 18.56 29.46 7.02
C SER A 6 18.70 30.30 5.76
N LYS A 7 17.60 30.88 5.24
CA LYS A 7 17.64 31.70 4.01
C LYS A 7 18.48 32.97 4.17
N SER A 8 18.49 33.57 5.36
CA SER A 8 19.29 34.75 5.68
C SER A 8 20.79 34.46 5.87
N GLN A 9 21.19 33.19 5.94
CA GLN A 9 22.58 32.76 6.11
C GLN A 9 23.26 32.35 4.79
N GLY A 10 22.58 32.50 3.65
CA GLY A 10 23.13 32.14 2.33
C GLY A 10 23.24 30.63 2.09
N ILE A 11 22.50 29.81 2.84
CA ILE A 11 22.53 28.36 2.73
C ILE A 11 21.43 27.89 1.78
N ALA A 12 21.80 27.11 0.75
CA ALA A 12 20.85 26.42 -0.12
C ALA A 12 20.39 25.10 0.52
N ILE A 13 19.08 24.83 0.51
CA ILE A 13 18.48 23.59 1.02
C ILE A 13 17.78 22.87 -0.13
N LEU A 14 18.20 21.64 -0.39
CA LEU A 14 17.47 20.74 -1.30
C LEU A 14 16.40 19.99 -0.49
N TYR A 15 15.13 20.26 -0.80
CA TYR A 15 13.98 19.62 -0.14
C TYR A 15 13.24 18.73 -1.14
N ILE A 16 13.11 17.43 -0.81
CA ILE A 16 12.41 16.44 -1.64
C ILE A 16 11.15 16.02 -0.91
N SER A 17 9.98 16.34 -1.47
CA SER A 17 8.70 16.08 -0.85
C SER A 17 7.58 15.97 -1.87
N HIS A 18 6.47 15.37 -1.45
CA HIS A 18 5.18 15.40 -2.16
C HIS A 18 4.09 16.07 -1.29
N TYR A 19 4.45 16.56 -0.10
CA TYR A 19 3.54 17.29 0.80
C TYR A 19 3.40 18.72 0.31
N LEU A 20 2.37 18.98 -0.51
CA LEU A 20 2.18 20.24 -1.23
C LEU A 20 2.14 21.47 -0.30
N ASN A 21 1.52 21.35 0.87
CA ASN A 21 1.48 22.43 1.85
C ASN A 21 2.87 22.86 2.35
N GLU A 22 3.78 21.89 2.50
CA GLU A 22 5.15 22.19 2.92
C GLU A 22 5.97 22.79 1.77
N ILE A 23 5.79 22.26 0.56
CA ILE A 23 6.44 22.76 -0.66
C ILE A 23 6.06 24.23 -0.87
N ALA A 24 4.77 24.55 -0.85
CA ALA A 24 4.25 25.91 -1.01
C ALA A 24 4.77 26.89 0.06
N ALA A 25 5.01 26.39 1.28
CA ALA A 25 5.45 27.19 2.41
C ALA A 25 6.98 27.42 2.45
N LEU A 26 7.77 26.45 1.99
CA LEU A 26 9.22 26.42 2.22
C LEU A 26 10.05 26.74 0.97
N CYS A 27 9.60 26.30 -0.21
CA CYS A 27 10.39 26.32 -1.44
C CYS A 27 10.22 27.64 -2.22
N ASP A 28 11.30 28.11 -2.84
CA ASP A 28 11.28 29.26 -3.76
C ASP A 28 11.28 28.85 -5.23
N ALA A 29 11.76 27.65 -5.54
CA ALA A 29 11.74 27.02 -6.85
C ALA A 29 11.78 25.50 -6.69
N GLY A 30 11.38 24.76 -7.73
CA GLY A 30 11.32 23.31 -7.71
C GLY A 30 11.74 22.68 -9.03
N THR A 31 11.90 21.36 -9.00
CA THR A 31 11.99 20.51 -10.19
C THR A 31 10.99 19.39 -10.00
N VAL A 32 10.04 19.27 -10.92
CA VAL A 32 9.04 18.19 -10.87
C VAL A 32 9.50 17.07 -11.78
N LEU A 33 9.58 15.86 -11.21
CA LEU A 33 9.87 14.65 -11.95
C LEU A 33 8.60 13.81 -12.07
N ARG A 34 8.36 13.25 -13.25
CA ARG A 34 7.27 12.30 -13.52
C ARG A 34 7.79 11.21 -14.44
N ASN A 35 7.55 9.94 -14.08
CA ASN A 35 8.00 8.77 -14.83
C ASN A 35 9.51 8.74 -15.13
N GLY A 36 10.34 9.30 -14.24
CA GLY A 36 11.80 9.34 -14.40
C GLY A 36 12.30 10.52 -15.26
N GLU A 37 11.41 11.34 -15.79
CA GLU A 37 11.75 12.52 -16.59
C GLU A 37 11.42 13.82 -15.86
N VAL A 38 12.18 14.88 -16.13
CA VAL A 38 11.87 16.22 -15.64
C VAL A 38 10.75 16.79 -16.48
N VAL A 39 9.64 17.14 -15.84
CA VAL A 39 8.45 17.70 -16.51
C VAL A 39 8.33 19.22 -16.34
N GLY A 40 9.07 19.82 -15.42
CA GLY A 40 9.05 21.27 -15.26
C GLY A 40 9.89 21.80 -14.10
N TYR A 41 10.08 23.12 -14.12
CA TYR A 41 10.81 23.89 -13.11
C TYR A 41 9.90 24.99 -12.54
N PRO A 42 8.95 24.64 -11.66
CA PRO A 42 8.06 25.64 -11.09
C PRO A 42 8.82 26.64 -10.23
N ASP A 43 8.49 27.91 -10.39
CA ASP A 43 8.88 28.98 -9.49
C ASP A 43 7.94 29.04 -8.27
N ARG A 44 8.18 30.00 -7.39
CA ARG A 44 7.40 30.17 -6.16
C ARG A 44 5.91 30.37 -6.40
N GLU A 45 5.52 31.09 -7.45
CA GLU A 45 4.12 31.35 -7.74
C GLU A 45 3.41 30.05 -8.13
N VAL A 46 4.03 29.28 -9.03
CA VAL A 46 3.51 27.97 -9.44
C VAL A 46 3.49 26.98 -8.27
N LEU A 47 4.51 26.98 -7.42
CA LEU A 47 4.56 26.11 -6.23
C LEU A 47 3.49 26.40 -5.18
N GLN A 48 2.96 27.63 -5.15
CA GLN A 48 1.85 28.01 -4.28
C GLN A 48 0.47 27.62 -4.85
N ASN A 49 0.40 27.25 -6.13
CA ASN A 49 -0.79 26.72 -6.76
C ASN A 49 -0.79 25.18 -6.70
N THR A 50 -1.49 24.65 -5.69
CA THR A 50 -1.62 23.20 -5.44
C THR A 50 -2.05 22.43 -6.69
N ASP A 51 -3.05 22.91 -7.43
CA ASP A 51 -3.59 22.22 -8.59
C ASP A 51 -2.56 22.16 -9.73
N ALA A 52 -1.86 23.27 -9.98
CA ALA A 52 -0.78 23.31 -10.99
C ALA A 52 0.33 22.30 -10.66
N VAL A 53 0.73 22.21 -9.39
CA VAL A 53 1.73 21.22 -8.93
C VAL A 53 1.21 19.79 -9.08
N ILE A 54 -0.04 19.51 -8.70
CA ILE A 54 -0.64 18.17 -8.88
C ILE A 54 -0.67 17.78 -10.37
N HIS A 55 -1.07 18.70 -11.26
CA HIS A 55 -1.09 18.44 -12.69
C HIS A 55 0.30 18.10 -13.24
N MET A 56 1.34 18.81 -12.80
CA MET A 56 2.71 18.46 -13.17
C MET A 56 3.09 17.07 -12.65
N MET A 57 2.78 16.75 -11.38
CA MET A 57 3.14 15.47 -10.75
C MET A 57 2.40 14.25 -11.32
N VAL A 58 1.09 14.35 -11.56
CA VAL A 58 0.22 13.20 -11.91
C VAL A 58 -0.10 13.14 -13.40
N GLY A 59 -0.06 14.27 -14.11
CA GLY A 59 -0.26 14.34 -15.56
C GLY A 59 -1.67 13.99 -16.05
N ARG A 60 -2.68 14.03 -15.18
CA ARG A 60 -4.09 13.76 -15.53
C ARG A 60 -4.99 14.81 -14.89
N GLU A 61 -6.17 15.06 -15.47
CA GLU A 61 -7.27 15.71 -14.76
C GLU A 61 -7.73 14.80 -13.61
N ILE A 62 -7.81 15.38 -12.41
CA ILE A 62 -8.00 14.68 -11.13
C ILE A 62 -9.39 14.02 -11.05
N ASP A 63 -10.35 14.44 -11.88
CA ASP A 63 -11.75 14.00 -11.85
C ASP A 63 -11.96 12.49 -12.00
N ARG A 64 -11.01 11.76 -12.60
CA ARG A 64 -11.12 10.29 -12.74
C ARG A 64 -10.62 9.49 -11.53
N LEU A 65 -9.95 10.10 -10.57
CA LEU A 65 -9.47 9.40 -9.37
C LEU A 65 -10.59 9.16 -8.34
N TYR A 66 -11.65 9.97 -8.40
CA TYR A 66 -12.81 9.93 -7.52
C TYR A 66 -14.10 9.67 -8.29
N ALA A 67 -14.04 8.90 -9.38
CA ALA A 67 -15.25 8.44 -10.05
C ALA A 67 -16.18 7.79 -8.98
N PRO A 68 -17.39 8.33 -8.75
CA PRO A 68 -18.35 7.69 -7.87
C PRO A 68 -18.56 6.26 -8.38
N ARG A 69 -18.40 5.27 -7.51
CA ARG A 69 -18.63 3.89 -7.90
C ARG A 69 -20.07 3.73 -8.38
N GLU A 70 -20.26 3.23 -9.59
CA GLU A 70 -21.56 2.88 -10.16
C GLU A 70 -22.22 1.67 -9.48
N HIS A 71 -21.51 0.99 -8.57
CA HIS A 71 -22.09 -0.05 -7.74
C HIS A 71 -22.58 0.55 -6.42
N GLU A 72 -23.88 0.86 -6.36
CA GLU A 72 -24.60 0.74 -5.09
C GLU A 72 -24.33 -0.68 -4.57
N ALA A 73 -24.05 -0.79 -3.26
CA ALA A 73 -23.90 -2.07 -2.59
C ALA A 73 -25.28 -2.74 -2.49
N ASP A 74 -25.85 -3.10 -3.64
CA ASP A 74 -27.17 -3.72 -3.81
C ASP A 74 -27.09 -5.24 -3.57
N THR A 75 -26.12 -5.66 -2.74
CA THR A 75 -26.01 -7.04 -2.28
C THR A 75 -27.11 -7.27 -1.25
N PRO A 76 -28.05 -8.21 -1.48
CA PRO A 76 -29.12 -8.50 -0.54
C PRO A 76 -28.55 -8.78 0.86
N ALA A 77 -29.22 -8.28 1.90
CA ALA A 77 -28.78 -8.49 3.29
C ALA A 77 -28.63 -9.96 3.69
N ASP A 78 -29.26 -10.88 2.93
CA ASP A 78 -29.29 -12.33 3.12
C ASP A 78 -28.13 -13.08 2.43
N GLU A 79 -27.25 -12.38 1.68
CA GLU A 79 -26.09 -13.02 1.08
C GLU A 79 -25.01 -13.30 2.13
N THR A 80 -24.42 -14.51 2.10
CA THR A 80 -23.36 -14.91 3.02
C THR A 80 -22.18 -13.95 2.91
N PRO A 81 -21.68 -13.35 4.01
CA PRO A 81 -20.55 -12.44 3.97
C PRO A 81 -19.30 -13.16 3.42
N LEU A 82 -18.53 -12.43 2.61
CA LEU A 82 -17.27 -12.92 2.06
C LEU A 82 -16.25 -13.17 3.18
N LEU A 83 -16.19 -12.26 4.15
CA LEU A 83 -15.40 -12.38 5.37
C LEU A 83 -16.29 -12.01 6.57
N ALA A 84 -16.36 -12.87 7.57
CA ALA A 84 -16.94 -12.54 8.87
C ALA A 84 -15.92 -12.81 9.97
N VAL A 85 -15.74 -11.82 10.84
CA VAL A 85 -14.86 -11.87 12.00
C VAL A 85 -15.76 -11.82 13.23
N ARG A 86 -15.61 -12.77 14.15
CA ARG A 86 -16.46 -12.90 15.34
C ARG A 86 -15.61 -12.97 16.59
N SER A 87 -15.76 -11.98 17.47
CA SER A 87 -15.09 -11.89 18.77
C SER A 87 -13.58 -12.11 18.74
N LEU A 88 -12.92 -11.65 17.68
CA LEU A 88 -11.48 -11.84 17.47
C LEU A 88 -10.69 -11.11 18.56
N SER A 89 -9.77 -11.83 19.20
CA SER A 89 -8.87 -11.27 20.21
C SER A 89 -7.50 -11.93 20.14
N ASP A 90 -6.44 -11.14 20.27
CA ASP A 90 -5.04 -11.60 20.28
C ASP A 90 -4.47 -11.73 21.71
N GLY A 91 -5.22 -11.24 22.72
CA GLY A 91 -4.80 -11.22 24.12
C GLY A 91 -3.81 -10.10 24.47
N GLN A 92 -3.62 -9.14 23.56
CA GLN A 92 -2.73 -7.99 23.71
C GLN A 92 -3.49 -6.71 23.35
N GLN A 93 -3.69 -6.45 22.06
CA GLN A 93 -4.24 -5.19 21.56
C GLN A 93 -5.64 -5.34 20.96
N LEU A 94 -5.96 -6.50 20.39
CA LEU A 94 -7.28 -6.78 19.83
C LEU A 94 -8.18 -7.40 20.90
N GLN A 95 -9.34 -6.79 21.10
CA GLN A 95 -10.31 -7.21 22.10
C GLN A 95 -11.71 -7.27 21.49
N ASN A 96 -12.24 -8.49 21.38
CA ASN A 96 -13.62 -8.79 20.97
C ASN A 96 -14.05 -8.09 19.65
N ILE A 97 -13.18 -8.10 18.65
CA ILE A 97 -13.45 -7.46 17.36
C ILE A 97 -14.44 -8.31 16.55
N SER A 98 -15.53 -7.70 16.09
CA SER A 98 -16.52 -8.36 15.22
C SER A 98 -16.97 -7.43 14.09
N PHE A 99 -16.96 -7.94 12.86
CA PHE A 99 -17.46 -7.24 11.68
C PHE A 99 -17.61 -8.22 10.51
N GLU A 100 -18.34 -7.81 9.49
CA GLU A 100 -18.55 -8.58 8.27
C GLU A 100 -18.22 -7.73 7.05
N ILE A 101 -17.71 -8.35 6.00
CA ILE A 101 -17.38 -7.72 4.71
C ILE A 101 -18.07 -8.53 3.61
N ARG A 102 -18.84 -7.85 2.77
CA ARG A 102 -19.52 -8.46 1.63
C ARG A 102 -18.67 -8.42 0.36
N LYS A 103 -19.06 -9.23 -0.62
CA LYS A 103 -18.40 -9.25 -1.93
C LYS A 103 -18.55 -7.88 -2.60
N GLY A 104 -17.44 -7.32 -3.09
CA GLY A 104 -17.42 -6.00 -3.74
C GLY A 104 -17.33 -4.82 -2.77
N GLU A 105 -17.46 -5.05 -1.46
CA GLU A 105 -17.33 -4.02 -0.45
C GLU A 105 -15.87 -3.62 -0.21
N ILE A 106 -15.63 -2.34 0.02
CA ILE A 106 -14.32 -1.82 0.43
C ILE A 106 -14.46 -1.20 1.81
N VAL A 107 -13.77 -1.82 2.76
CA VAL A 107 -13.83 -1.42 4.16
C VAL A 107 -12.54 -0.68 4.54
N GLY A 108 -12.71 0.53 5.06
CA GLY A 108 -11.63 1.32 5.63
C GLY A 108 -11.54 1.12 7.14
N VAL A 109 -10.37 0.77 7.67
CA VAL A 109 -10.12 0.69 9.11
C VAL A 109 -9.31 1.90 9.55
N ALA A 110 -9.95 2.81 10.30
CA ALA A 110 -9.35 4.05 10.79
C ALA A 110 -9.20 4.05 12.32
N GLY A 111 -8.29 4.89 12.84
CA GLY A 111 -8.01 4.98 14.27
C GLY A 111 -6.66 5.63 14.56
N LEU A 112 -6.44 6.05 15.80
CA LEU A 112 -5.17 6.65 16.24
C LEU A 112 -4.00 5.67 16.10
N LEU A 113 -2.77 6.19 16.21
CA LEU A 113 -1.58 5.35 16.30
C LEU A 113 -1.71 4.44 17.53
N GLY A 114 -1.48 3.13 17.35
CA GLY A 114 -1.66 2.15 18.42
C GLY A 114 -3.11 1.67 18.64
N ALA A 115 -4.06 2.03 17.77
CA ALA A 115 -5.43 1.50 17.82
C ALA A 115 -5.56 0.03 17.35
N GLY A 116 -4.45 -0.64 17.02
CA GLY A 116 -4.46 -2.05 16.60
C GLY A 116 -4.85 -2.32 15.14
N ARG A 117 -4.89 -1.30 14.28
CA ARG A 117 -5.22 -1.46 12.85
C ARG A 117 -4.31 -2.45 12.13
N ASP A 118 -3.01 -2.35 12.36
CA ASP A 118 -2.03 -3.26 11.75
C ASP A 118 -2.11 -4.63 12.36
N VAL A 119 -2.23 -4.69 13.68
CA VAL A 119 -2.35 -5.95 14.39
C VAL A 119 -3.58 -6.71 13.93
N LEU A 120 -4.68 -6.02 13.62
CA LEU A 120 -5.87 -6.62 13.01
C LEU A 120 -5.53 -7.24 11.65
N VAL A 121 -4.96 -6.46 10.73
CA VAL A 121 -4.59 -6.95 9.38
C VAL A 121 -3.60 -8.12 9.47
N ASP A 122 -2.57 -8.00 10.29
CA ASP A 122 -1.57 -9.04 10.53
C ASP A 122 -2.18 -10.30 11.15
N THR A 123 -3.13 -10.16 12.08
CA THR A 123 -3.82 -11.30 12.69
C THR A 123 -4.71 -12.01 11.68
N LEU A 124 -5.47 -11.27 10.86
CA LEU A 124 -6.30 -11.84 9.81
C LEU A 124 -5.46 -12.59 8.77
N TYR A 125 -4.25 -12.09 8.46
CA TYR A 125 -3.33 -12.72 7.52
C TYR A 125 -2.45 -13.82 8.15
N GLY A 126 -2.56 -14.06 9.46
CA GLY A 126 -1.81 -15.09 10.19
C GLY A 126 -0.35 -14.75 10.45
N LEU A 127 0.05 -13.48 10.40
CA LEU A 127 1.33 -12.99 10.92
C LEU A 127 1.30 -12.90 12.44
N ASN A 128 0.15 -12.57 13.02
CA ASN A 128 -0.11 -12.65 14.45
C ASN A 128 -1.11 -13.77 14.76
N THR A 129 -1.01 -14.36 15.95
CA THR A 129 -1.89 -15.47 16.35
C THR A 129 -3.08 -14.95 17.16
N ALA A 130 -4.28 -15.14 16.63
CA ALA A 130 -5.51 -14.96 17.40
C ALA A 130 -5.60 -16.00 18.54
N LYS A 131 -5.95 -15.55 19.74
CA LYS A 131 -6.17 -16.39 20.93
C LYS A 131 -7.62 -16.81 21.08
N LYS A 132 -8.55 -15.95 20.66
CA LYS A 132 -10.00 -16.18 20.72
C LYS A 132 -10.68 -15.63 19.47
N GLY A 133 -11.92 -16.05 19.27
CA GLY A 133 -12.76 -15.67 18.15
C GLY A 133 -12.60 -16.56 16.93
N GLU A 134 -13.33 -16.20 15.88
CA GLU A 134 -13.47 -16.97 14.65
C GLU A 134 -13.32 -16.06 13.44
N ILE A 135 -12.65 -16.59 12.41
CA ILE A 135 -12.57 -15.97 11.07
C ILE A 135 -13.31 -16.92 10.13
N VAL A 136 -14.33 -16.41 9.45
CA VAL A 136 -15.15 -17.14 8.48
C VAL A 136 -14.92 -16.51 7.11
N ILE A 137 -14.56 -17.32 6.11
CA ILE A 137 -14.37 -16.87 4.74
C ILE A 137 -15.29 -17.71 3.85
N GLU A 138 -16.15 -17.04 3.07
CA GLU A 138 -17.15 -17.68 2.20
C GLU A 138 -17.98 -18.74 2.96
N GLY A 139 -18.48 -18.36 4.14
CA GLY A 139 -19.28 -19.23 5.01
C GLY A 139 -18.51 -20.37 5.71
N ARG A 140 -17.19 -20.49 5.50
CA ARG A 140 -16.37 -21.55 6.11
C ARG A 140 -15.47 -21.00 7.20
N SER A 141 -15.54 -21.59 8.39
CA SER A 141 -14.61 -21.30 9.49
C SER A 141 -13.17 -21.63 9.07
N ARG A 142 -12.27 -20.66 9.16
CA ARG A 142 -10.85 -20.78 8.79
C ARG A 142 -9.97 -20.45 9.99
N ARG A 143 -9.10 -21.39 10.35
CA ARG A 143 -8.09 -21.19 11.38
C ARG A 143 -6.78 -20.75 10.74
N ILE A 144 -6.62 -19.45 10.54
CA ILE A 144 -5.44 -18.86 9.88
C ILE A 144 -4.34 -18.61 10.92
N ARG A 145 -3.21 -19.31 10.80
CA ARG A 145 -2.02 -19.21 11.67
C ARG A 145 -0.73 -18.87 10.94
N SER A 146 -0.81 -18.73 9.63
CA SER A 146 0.36 -18.42 8.80
C SER A 146 -0.08 -17.74 7.52
N PRO A 147 0.78 -16.91 6.92
CA PRO A 147 0.54 -16.31 5.61
C PRO A 147 0.19 -17.34 4.53
N ARG A 148 0.81 -18.52 4.56
CA ARG A 148 0.51 -19.61 3.61
C ARG A 148 -0.95 -20.07 3.68
N GLN A 149 -1.55 -20.08 4.86
CA GLN A 149 -2.96 -20.45 5.03
C GLN A 149 -3.89 -19.33 4.56
N ALA A 150 -3.53 -18.06 4.78
CA ALA A 150 -4.28 -16.92 4.27
C ALA A 150 -4.30 -16.91 2.73
N ILE A 151 -3.15 -17.14 2.09
CA ILE A 151 -3.04 -17.24 0.63
C ILE A 151 -3.94 -18.36 0.08
N ARG A 152 -3.92 -19.55 0.69
CA ARG A 152 -4.81 -20.66 0.30
C ARG A 152 -6.29 -20.37 0.52
N ALA A 153 -6.61 -19.42 1.40
CA ALA A 153 -7.97 -18.93 1.62
C ALA A 153 -8.34 -17.77 0.66
N GLY A 154 -7.49 -17.45 -0.32
CA GLY A 154 -7.75 -16.41 -1.32
C GLY A 154 -7.39 -14.99 -0.86
N MET A 155 -6.70 -14.84 0.27
CA MET A 155 -6.29 -13.53 0.76
C MET A 155 -4.94 -13.10 0.18
N ALA A 156 -4.80 -11.81 -0.10
CA ALA A 156 -3.53 -11.18 -0.42
C ALA A 156 -3.27 -10.02 0.54
N LEU A 157 -2.02 -9.87 0.98
CA LEU A 157 -1.58 -8.77 1.84
C LEU A 157 -0.61 -7.87 1.09
N VAL A 158 -0.88 -6.57 1.12
CA VAL A 158 0.09 -5.54 0.74
C VAL A 158 0.66 -4.96 2.03
N PRO A 159 1.93 -5.25 2.38
CA PRO A 159 2.51 -4.77 3.62
C PRO A 159 2.57 -3.23 3.67
N ARG A 160 2.43 -2.68 4.87
CA ARG A 160 2.63 -1.24 5.09
C ARG A 160 4.06 -0.84 4.76
N ASP A 161 5.03 -1.59 5.28
CA ASP A 161 6.45 -1.36 5.03
C ASP A 161 6.95 -2.32 3.94
N ARG A 162 6.72 -1.93 2.69
CA ARG A 162 7.11 -2.75 1.53
C ARG A 162 8.62 -2.97 1.44
N ARG A 163 9.43 -2.05 1.99
CA ARG A 163 10.89 -2.14 1.92
C ARG A 163 11.43 -3.26 2.81
N HIS A 164 10.85 -3.42 4.00
CA HIS A 164 11.33 -4.42 4.96
C HIS A 164 10.47 -5.70 4.98
N GLN A 165 9.21 -5.63 4.56
CA GLN A 165 8.26 -6.75 4.65
C GLN A 165 7.80 -7.28 3.30
N GLY A 166 8.01 -6.52 2.21
CA GLY A 166 7.53 -6.87 0.87
C GLY A 166 8.63 -7.18 -0.15
N LEU A 167 9.89 -6.88 0.15
CA LEU A 167 11.00 -6.94 -0.80
C LEU A 167 12.26 -7.52 -0.16
N ILE A 168 13.05 -8.21 -0.96
CA ILE A 168 14.43 -8.57 -0.66
C ILE A 168 15.30 -7.52 -1.37
N LEU A 169 15.71 -6.47 -0.65
CA LEU A 169 16.41 -5.32 -1.23
C LEU A 169 17.71 -5.66 -1.98
N PRO A 170 18.49 -6.67 -1.56
CA PRO A 170 19.66 -7.09 -2.35
C PRO A 170 19.32 -7.72 -3.71
N PHE A 171 18.06 -8.08 -3.97
CA PHE A 171 17.64 -8.75 -5.20
C PHE A 171 17.21 -7.74 -6.27
N SER A 172 17.32 -8.13 -7.55
CA SER A 172 16.80 -7.29 -8.64
C SER A 172 15.27 -7.20 -8.59
N ALA A 173 14.70 -6.25 -9.34
CA ALA A 173 13.25 -6.15 -9.49
C ALA A 173 12.65 -7.44 -10.09
N THR A 174 13.31 -8.01 -11.11
CA THR A 174 12.90 -9.28 -11.72
C THR A 174 12.91 -10.42 -10.71
N ASP A 175 13.98 -10.54 -9.91
CA ASP A 175 14.08 -11.60 -8.91
C ASP A 175 12.98 -11.44 -7.84
N ASN A 176 12.70 -10.22 -7.37
CA ASN A 176 11.63 -9.96 -6.40
C ASN A 176 10.24 -10.32 -6.95
N ILE A 177 9.96 -10.02 -8.23
CA ILE A 177 8.70 -10.39 -8.89
C ILE A 177 8.58 -11.92 -8.99
N ASN A 178 9.66 -12.60 -9.36
CA ASN A 178 9.68 -14.05 -9.50
C ASN A 178 9.47 -14.79 -8.17
N LEU A 179 9.75 -14.17 -7.02
CA LEU A 179 9.57 -14.80 -5.69
C LEU A 179 8.15 -15.36 -5.50
N ALA A 180 7.14 -14.68 -6.01
CA ALA A 180 5.74 -15.08 -5.87
C ALA A 180 5.40 -16.36 -6.66
N SER A 181 6.12 -16.64 -7.75
CA SER A 181 5.92 -17.79 -8.63
C SER A 181 7.03 -18.84 -8.50
N LEU A 182 7.91 -18.74 -7.50
CA LEU A 182 9.01 -19.68 -7.27
C LEU A 182 8.59 -21.16 -7.24
N PRO A 183 7.45 -21.55 -6.64
CA PRO A 183 7.00 -22.94 -6.69
C PRO A 183 6.81 -23.48 -8.12
N ASP A 184 6.49 -22.61 -9.07
CA ASP A 184 6.25 -22.96 -10.48
C ASP A 184 7.52 -22.85 -11.33
N THR A 185 8.47 -22.00 -10.92
CA THR A 185 9.68 -21.69 -11.70
C THR A 185 10.98 -22.27 -11.11
N ALA A 186 10.92 -22.94 -9.96
CA ALA A 186 12.08 -23.58 -9.32
C ALA A 186 11.84 -25.06 -9.00
N THR A 187 12.87 -25.89 -9.17
CA THR A 187 12.85 -27.31 -8.80
C THR A 187 14.03 -27.62 -7.90
N PHE A 188 13.81 -28.29 -6.76
CA PHE A 188 14.85 -28.59 -5.76
C PHE A 188 15.68 -27.36 -5.31
N GLY A 189 15.07 -26.16 -5.29
CA GLY A 189 15.75 -24.91 -4.92
C GLY A 189 16.54 -24.24 -6.05
N TRP A 190 16.50 -24.79 -7.27
CA TRP A 190 17.13 -24.22 -8.46
C TRP A 190 16.08 -23.52 -9.32
N GLU A 191 16.23 -22.21 -9.52
CA GLU A 191 15.38 -21.42 -10.42
C GLU A 191 15.76 -21.71 -11.89
N HIS A 192 14.78 -22.10 -12.69
CA HIS A 192 14.95 -22.32 -14.13
C HIS A 192 15.00 -20.97 -14.88
N ARG A 193 16.19 -20.38 -14.98
CA ARG A 193 16.41 -19.06 -15.61
C ARG A 193 16.46 -19.06 -17.14
N SER A 194 16.06 -20.16 -17.79
CA SER A 194 16.23 -20.39 -19.23
C SER A 194 15.36 -19.52 -20.16
N GLY A 195 14.52 -18.64 -19.61
CA GLY A 195 13.63 -17.74 -20.37
C GLY A 195 13.94 -16.24 -20.27
N ARG A 196 15.15 -15.81 -19.85
CA ARG A 196 15.46 -14.37 -19.79
C ARG A 196 15.32 -13.75 -21.19
N CYS A 197 14.31 -12.89 -21.36
CA CYS A 197 14.25 -11.94 -22.45
C CYS A 197 15.58 -11.18 -22.46
N LYS A 198 16.36 -11.37 -23.53
CA LYS A 198 17.63 -10.66 -23.72
C LYS A 198 17.32 -9.17 -23.62
N LYS A 199 18.08 -8.44 -22.79
CA LYS A 199 18.04 -6.97 -22.78
C LYS A 199 18.03 -6.49 -24.24
N PRO A 200 17.14 -5.56 -24.65
CA PRO A 200 17.33 -4.89 -25.92
C PRO A 200 18.71 -4.23 -25.88
N ALA A 201 19.56 -4.62 -26.83
CA ALA A 201 20.84 -3.96 -27.05
C ALA A 201 20.53 -2.50 -27.35
N THR A 202 20.83 -1.63 -26.40
CA THR A 202 20.81 -0.18 -26.59
C THR A 202 22.13 0.18 -27.26
N GLY A 203 22.05 0.46 -28.56
CA GLY A 203 23.07 1.19 -29.30
C GLY A 203 22.85 2.70 -29.20
#